data_AF-A0A7S0UUM6-F1
#
_entry.id   AF-A0A7S0UUM6-F1
#
_cell.length_a   1.000
_cell.length_b   1.000
_cell.length_c   1.000
_cell.angle_alpha   90.00
_cell.angle_beta   90.00
_cell.angle_gamma   90.00
#
_symmetry.space_group_name_H-M   'P 1'
#
loop_
_entity.id
_entity.type
_entity.pdbx_description
1 polymer ?
#
loop_
_entity_poly.entity_id
_entity_poly.type
_entity_poly.pdbx_seq_one_letter_code
_entity_poly.pdbx_strand_id
1 'polypeptide(L)'
;MYRVELAAWNVETCTCHVFGEDQKYSRRAQLVYNGTHYDALVISDGATSSATTDDTLIDPKSRPEGLDAIRAAKRLVRLMHTSSKFQGGEKRRLRCSAEGCGLKFYSESAAKVHANKTGHDHFEEF
;
A
#
# COMPACT_ATOMS: atom_id res chain seq x y z
N MET A 1 11.57 6.10 -20.63
CA MET A 1 10.52 5.46 -19.80
C MET A 1 10.49 3.96 -20.09
N TYR A 2 10.25 3.10 -19.10
CA TYR A 2 10.58 1.66 -19.15
C TYR A 2 9.68 0.75 -20.00
N ARG A 3 8.60 1.27 -20.60
CA ARG A 3 7.67 0.51 -21.48
C ARG A 3 7.11 -0.78 -20.85
N VAL A 4 6.81 -0.71 -19.55
CA VAL A 4 6.18 -1.78 -18.77
C VAL A 4 4.98 -1.22 -18.03
N GLU A 5 3.99 -2.06 -17.74
CA GLU A 5 2.93 -1.73 -16.79
C GLU A 5 3.46 -1.81 -15.35
N LEU A 6 2.93 -0.97 -14.47
CA LEU A 6 3.20 -1.04 -13.03
C LEU A 6 1.89 -1.28 -12.29
N ALA A 7 1.77 -2.42 -11.61
CA ALA A 7 0.63 -2.71 -10.74
C ALA A 7 0.99 -2.42 -9.29
N ALA A 8 0.40 -1.37 -8.73
CA ALA A 8 0.56 -0.98 -7.34
C ALA A 8 -0.61 -1.49 -6.50
N TRP A 9 -0.32 -2.41 -5.57
CA TRP A 9 -1.29 -2.97 -4.64
C TRP A 9 -1.27 -2.19 -3.33
N ASN A 10 -2.38 -1.53 -2.99
CA ASN A 10 -2.52 -0.83 -1.73
C ASN A 10 -2.97 -1.81 -0.63
N VAL A 11 -2.15 -1.95 0.42
CA VAL A 11 -2.42 -2.84 1.55
C VAL A 11 -3.60 -2.35 2.39
N GLU A 12 -3.78 -1.03 2.57
CA GLU A 12 -4.86 -0.47 3.37
C GLU A 12 -6.24 -0.71 2.71
N THR A 13 -6.35 -0.52 1.40
CA THR A 13 -7.63 -0.65 0.69
C THR A 13 -7.83 -2.01 0.01
N CYS A 14 -6.80 -2.86 -0.04
CA CYS A 14 -6.77 -4.10 -0.81
C CYS A 14 -7.08 -3.91 -2.32
N THR A 15 -6.86 -2.71 -2.87
CA THR A 15 -7.08 -2.40 -4.30
C THR A 15 -5.77 -2.43 -5.08
N CYS A 16 -5.87 -2.66 -6.40
CA CYS A 16 -4.75 -2.58 -7.33
C CYS A 16 -4.97 -1.44 -8.31
N HIS A 17 -3.95 -0.61 -8.52
CA HIS A 17 -3.92 0.41 -9.56
C HIS A 17 -2.86 0.02 -10.59
N VAL A 18 -3.27 -0.09 -11.86
CA VAL A 18 -2.36 -0.45 -12.96
C VAL A 18 -2.06 0.78 -13.79
N PHE A 19 -0.79 1.19 -13.80
CA PHE A 19 -0.31 2.32 -14.59
C PHE A 19 0.19 1.81 -15.93
N GLY A 20 -0.26 2.46 -17.02
CA GLY A 20 0.11 2.11 -18.39
C GLY A 20 -0.68 0.94 -18.99
N GLU A 21 -1.82 0.56 -18.39
CA GLU A 21 -2.68 -0.53 -18.89
C GLU A 21 -3.28 -0.27 -20.29
N ASP A 22 -3.43 0.99 -20.66
CA ASP A 22 -3.91 1.46 -21.95
C ASP A 22 -2.80 1.46 -23.03
N GLN A 23 -1.54 1.37 -22.63
CA GLN A 23 -0.37 1.43 -23.52
C GLN A 23 -0.03 0.10 -24.19
N LYS A 24 -0.80 -0.96 -23.92
CA LYS A 24 -0.65 -2.31 -24.51
C LYS A 24 0.74 -2.92 -24.29
N TYR A 25 1.40 -2.64 -23.17
CA TYR A 25 2.65 -3.32 -22.82
C TYR A 25 2.39 -4.82 -22.55
N SER A 26 3.39 -5.66 -22.85
CA SER A 26 3.30 -7.11 -22.65
C SER A 26 3.82 -7.57 -21.28
N ARG A 27 4.53 -6.69 -20.57
CA ARG A 27 5.17 -7.00 -19.28
C ARG A 27 4.69 -6.04 -18.20
N ARG A 28 4.55 -6.57 -17.00
CA ARG A 28 4.07 -5.85 -15.82
C ARG A 28 4.96 -6.14 -14.62
N ALA A 29 5.42 -5.09 -13.95
CA ALA A 29 6.00 -5.20 -12.61
C ALA A 29 4.89 -5.07 -11.57
N GLN A 30 5.06 -5.71 -10.41
CA GLN A 30 4.12 -5.64 -9.29
C GLN A 30 4.79 -5.00 -8.08
N LEU A 31 4.07 -4.13 -7.39
CA LEU A 31 4.52 -3.40 -6.22
C LEU A 31 3.47 -3.51 -5.13
N VAL A 32 3.89 -3.54 -3.86
CA VAL A 32 3.01 -3.38 -2.71
C VAL A 32 3.27 -2.04 -2.04
N TYR A 33 2.20 -1.36 -1.65
CA TYR A 33 2.21 -0.04 -1.03
C TYR A 33 1.50 -0.06 0.32
N ASN A 34 2.17 0.42 1.35
CA ASN A 34 1.65 0.42 2.73
C ASN A 34 1.18 1.79 3.25
N GLY A 35 1.15 2.83 2.40
CA GLY A 35 0.83 4.20 2.81
C GLY A 35 2.04 5.14 2.88
N THR A 36 3.26 4.60 2.93
CA THR A 36 4.51 5.39 2.98
C THR A 36 5.60 4.81 2.07
N HIS A 37 5.70 3.49 1.99
CA HIS A 37 6.73 2.77 1.24
C HIS A 37 6.14 1.90 0.14
N TYR A 38 6.94 1.73 -0.92
CA TYR A 38 6.73 0.75 -1.97
C TYR A 38 7.80 -0.33 -1.89
N ASP A 39 7.37 -1.58 -1.91
CA ASP A 39 8.24 -2.75 -2.05
C ASP A 39 7.91 -3.50 -3.33
N ALA A 40 8.93 -4.05 -3.99
CA ALA A 40 8.75 -4.86 -5.19
C ALA A 40 8.21 -6.25 -4.85
N LEU A 41 7.28 -6.74 -5.67
CA LEU A 41 6.83 -8.13 -5.65
C LEU A 41 7.48 -8.88 -6.81
N VAL A 42 8.02 -10.05 -6.49
CA VAL A 42 8.70 -10.93 -7.43
C VAL A 42 8.10 -12.34 -7.38
N ILE A 43 8.27 -13.09 -8.47
CA ILE A 43 7.99 -14.52 -8.49
C ILE A 43 9.31 -15.25 -8.24
N SER A 44 9.35 -16.06 -7.19
CA SER A 44 10.52 -16.86 -6.85
C SER A 44 10.31 -18.32 -7.24
N ASP A 45 11.36 -18.97 -7.71
CA ASP A 45 11.37 -20.40 -8.04
C ASP A 45 11.17 -21.31 -6.81
N GLY A 46 11.27 -20.76 -5.60
CA GLY A 46 11.06 -21.49 -4.36
C GLY A 46 11.47 -20.70 -3.12
N ALA A 47 11.00 -21.12 -1.95
CA ALA A 47 11.24 -20.41 -0.69
C ALA A 47 12.74 -20.31 -0.30
N THR A 48 13.60 -21.16 -0.88
CA THR A 48 15.05 -21.18 -0.64
C THR A 48 15.86 -20.80 -1.87
N SER A 49 15.20 -20.31 -2.93
CA SER A 49 15.88 -19.92 -4.17
C SER A 49 16.61 -18.59 -3.99
N SER A 50 17.64 -18.38 -4.81
CA SER A 50 18.39 -17.12 -4.80
C SER A 50 17.52 -15.99 -5.34
N ALA A 51 17.56 -14.82 -4.70
CA ALA A 51 16.87 -13.63 -5.22
C ALA A 51 17.35 -13.22 -6.63
N THR A 52 18.53 -13.68 -7.06
CA THR A 52 19.06 -13.43 -8.41
C THR A 52 18.31 -14.18 -9.51
N THR A 53 17.53 -15.20 -9.17
CA THR A 53 16.71 -15.96 -10.12
C THR A 53 15.24 -15.52 -10.10
N ASP A 54 14.88 -14.55 -9.26
CA ASP A 54 13.50 -14.11 -9.13
C ASP A 54 13.04 -13.29 -10.35
N ASP A 55 11.84 -13.59 -10.82
CA ASP A 55 11.19 -12.87 -11.91
C ASP A 55 10.47 -11.62 -11.38
N THR A 56 11.01 -10.46 -11.72
CA THR A 56 10.45 -9.14 -11.36
C THR A 56 9.36 -8.65 -12.32
N LEU A 57 9.22 -9.30 -13.48
CA LEU A 57 8.27 -8.93 -14.53
C LEU A 57 7.44 -10.14 -14.93
N ILE A 58 6.12 -9.97 -14.99
CA ILE A 58 5.19 -11.00 -15.47
C ILE A 58 4.56 -10.57 -16.79
N ASP A 59 4.06 -11.52 -17.57
CA ASP A 59 3.06 -11.24 -18.60
C ASP A 59 1.66 -11.38 -17.97
N PRO A 60 0.89 -10.30 -17.76
CA PRO A 60 -0.41 -10.38 -17.08
C PRO A 60 -1.49 -11.10 -17.89
N LYS A 61 -1.27 -11.30 -19.20
CA LYS A 61 -2.20 -11.95 -20.13
C LYS A 61 -1.89 -13.44 -20.29
N SER A 62 -0.70 -13.90 -19.90
CA SER A 62 -0.35 -15.32 -19.97
C SER A 62 -1.24 -16.18 -19.05
N ARG A 63 -1.33 -17.46 -19.39
CA ARG A 63 -2.15 -18.46 -18.71
C ARG A 63 -1.38 -19.78 -18.64
N PRO A 64 -1.32 -20.43 -17.46
CA PRO A 64 -1.88 -19.97 -16.18
C PRO A 64 -1.03 -18.92 -15.44
N GLU A 65 0.25 -18.78 -15.81
CA GLU A 65 1.31 -18.21 -14.97
C GLU A 65 1.02 -16.76 -14.55
N GLY A 66 0.72 -15.89 -15.52
CA GLY A 66 0.42 -14.48 -15.27
C GLY A 66 -0.80 -14.26 -14.40
N LEU A 67 -1.85 -15.06 -14.61
CA LEU A 67 -3.07 -14.98 -13.81
C LEU A 67 -2.84 -15.43 -12.37
N ASP A 68 -2.06 -16.49 -12.19
CA ASP A 68 -1.74 -17.01 -10.86
C ASP A 68 -0.81 -16.07 -10.10
N ALA A 69 0.14 -15.42 -10.77
CA ALA A 69 0.94 -14.35 -10.18
C ALA A 69 0.08 -13.17 -9.66
N ILE A 70 -0.92 -12.74 -10.43
CA ILE A 70 -1.85 -11.67 -10.02
C ILE A 70 -2.73 -12.13 -8.84
N ARG A 71 -3.22 -13.38 -8.86
CA ARG A 71 -4.00 -13.95 -7.76
C ARG A 71 -3.18 -14.08 -6.47
N ALA A 72 -1.93 -14.52 -6.60
CA ALA A 72 -1.00 -14.65 -5.49
C ALA A 72 -0.72 -13.28 -4.85
N ALA A 73 -0.43 -12.25 -5.66
CA ALA A 73 -0.27 -10.88 -5.19
C ALA A 73 -1.51 -10.37 -4.45
N LYS A 74 -2.71 -10.56 -5.03
CA LYS A 74 -3.97 -10.19 -4.37
C LYS A 74 -4.16 -10.90 -3.03
N ARG A 75 -3.84 -12.19 -2.95
CA ARG A 75 -3.94 -12.98 -1.72
C ARG A 75 -2.93 -12.49 -0.67
N LEU A 76 -1.69 -12.23 -1.07
CA LEU A 76 -0.65 -11.69 -0.19
C LEU A 76 -1.08 -10.35 0.41
N VAL A 77 -1.56 -9.42 -0.42
CA VAL A 77 -2.00 -8.09 0.02
C VAL A 77 -3.16 -8.19 1.01
N ARG A 78 -4.11 -9.11 0.79
CA ARG A 78 -5.19 -9.38 1.75
C ARG A 78 -4.65 -9.91 3.08
N LEU A 79 -3.69 -10.84 3.04
CA LEU A 79 -3.06 -11.35 4.26
C LEU A 79 -2.33 -10.24 5.01
N MET A 80 -1.57 -9.40 4.30
CA MET A 80 -0.92 -8.22 4.87
C MET A 80 -1.95 -7.31 5.54
N HIS A 81 -3.02 -6.93 4.83
CA HIS A 81 -4.12 -6.11 5.37
C HIS A 81 -4.76 -6.68 6.64
N THR A 82 -4.98 -8.00 6.68
CA THR A 82 -5.58 -8.65 7.86
C THR A 82 -4.59 -8.87 9.01
N SER A 83 -3.29 -8.76 8.75
CA SER A 83 -2.28 -8.95 9.78
C SER A 83 -2.16 -7.70 10.66
N SER A 84 -2.03 -7.91 11.97
CA SER A 84 -1.88 -6.83 12.96
C SER A 84 -0.70 -5.90 12.67
N LYS A 85 0.32 -6.39 11.96
CA LYS A 85 1.51 -5.63 11.57
C LYS A 85 1.24 -4.50 10.56
N PHE A 86 0.21 -4.62 9.71
CA PHE A 86 -0.14 -3.58 8.73
C PHE A 86 -1.41 -2.80 9.08
N GLN A 87 -2.24 -3.33 9.99
CA GLN A 87 -3.32 -2.55 10.62
C GLN A 87 -2.79 -1.47 11.59
N GLY A 88 -1.48 -1.47 11.81
CA GLY A 88 -0.74 -0.54 12.66
C GLY A 88 0.06 0.51 11.88
N GLY A 89 -0.41 0.97 10.72
CA GLY A 89 -0.04 2.34 10.31
C GLY A 89 -0.41 3.23 11.48
N GLU A 90 0.58 3.89 12.10
CA GLU A 90 0.41 4.67 13.33
C GLU A 90 -0.85 5.52 13.20
N LYS A 91 -1.96 5.05 13.78
CA LYS A 91 -3.14 5.88 13.96
C LYS A 91 -2.70 6.87 15.01
N ARG A 92 -1.95 7.91 14.60
CA ARG A 92 -1.45 8.95 15.48
C ARG A 92 -2.66 9.50 16.20
N ARG A 93 -2.71 9.18 17.47
CA ARG A 93 -3.79 9.58 18.36
C ARG A 93 -3.44 10.97 18.77
N LEU A 94 -4.03 11.93 18.09
CA LEU A 94 -3.77 13.34 18.31
C LEU A 94 -4.78 13.85 19.33
N ARG A 95 -4.32 14.53 20.36
CA ARG A 95 -5.15 15.30 21.28
C ARG A 95 -4.85 16.77 21.06
N CYS A 96 -5.88 17.58 20.94
CA CYS A 96 -5.71 19.03 20.93
C CYS A 96 -5.27 19.50 22.34
N SER A 97 -4.13 20.17 22.42
CA SER A 97 -3.55 20.70 23.67
C SER A 97 -3.91 22.17 23.93
N ALA A 98 -4.78 22.76 23.10
CA ALA A 98 -5.35 24.08 23.38
C ALA A 98 -6.15 24.08 24.69
N GLU A 99 -6.00 25.14 25.48
CA GLU A 99 -6.67 25.29 26.77
C GLU A 99 -8.19 25.17 26.63
N GLY A 100 -8.81 24.26 27.38
CA GLY A 100 -10.25 24.02 27.35
C GLY A 100 -10.77 23.13 26.20
N CYS A 101 -9.92 22.68 25.28
CA CYS A 101 -10.34 21.82 24.17
C CYS A 101 -10.26 20.31 24.50
N GLY A 102 -9.04 19.77 24.63
CA GLY A 102 -8.80 18.37 25.00
C GLY A 102 -9.36 17.29 24.05
N LEU A 103 -9.88 17.67 22.89
CA LEU A 103 -10.50 16.74 21.91
C LEU A 103 -9.47 15.75 21.37
N LYS A 104 -9.87 14.48 21.30
CA LYS A 104 -9.05 13.36 20.84
C LYS A 104 -9.46 12.94 19.43
N PHE A 105 -8.46 12.70 18.58
CA PHE A 105 -8.59 12.32 17.18
C PHE A 105 -7.78 11.05 16.92
N TYR A 106 -8.38 10.13 16.18
CA TYR A 106 -7.74 8.87 15.79
C TYR A 106 -7.22 8.91 14.34
N SER A 107 -7.27 10.08 13.71
CA SER A 107 -6.74 10.34 12.37
C SER A 107 -6.31 11.80 12.22
N GLU A 108 -5.26 12.04 11.44
CA GLU A 108 -4.78 13.40 11.14
C GLU A 108 -5.81 14.24 10.38
N SER A 109 -6.58 13.61 9.49
CA SER A 109 -7.62 14.31 8.72
C SER A 109 -8.67 14.92 9.66
N ALA A 110 -9.11 14.18 10.68
CA ALA A 110 -10.04 14.69 11.67
C ALA A 110 -9.43 15.83 12.52
N ALA A 111 -8.15 15.71 12.89
CA ALA A 111 -7.43 16.77 13.61
C ALA A 111 -7.30 18.06 12.77
N LYS A 112 -7.01 17.94 11.46
CA LYS A 112 -6.95 19.08 10.53
C LYS A 112 -8.31 19.78 10.36
N VAL A 113 -9.40 19.02 10.29
CA VAL A 113 -10.76 19.60 10.21
C VAL A 113 -11.08 20.37 11.49
N HIS A 114 -10.68 19.86 12.66
CA HIS A 114 -10.81 20.58 13.92
C HIS A 114 -9.99 21.88 13.89
N ALA A 115 -8.70 21.81 13.54
CA ALA A 115 -7.81 22.96 13.46
C ALA A 115 -8.39 24.08 12.60
N ASN A 116 -8.89 23.74 11.41
CA ASN A 116 -9.49 24.71 10.50
C ASN A 116 -10.80 25.34 11.03
N LYS A 117 -11.57 24.61 11.85
CA LYS A 117 -12.84 25.08 12.40
C LYS A 117 -12.68 25.92 13.65
N THR A 118 -11.74 25.57 14.52
CA THR A 118 -11.56 26.21 15.84
C THR A 118 -10.37 27.16 15.88
N GLY A 119 -9.48 27.12 14.89
CA GLY A 119 -8.21 27.84 14.92
C GLY A 119 -7.17 27.21 15.84
N HIS A 120 -7.43 26.01 16.37
CA HIS A 120 -6.47 25.32 17.24
C HIS A 120 -5.38 24.65 16.41
N ASP A 121 -4.13 25.01 16.64
CA ASP A 121 -2.95 24.52 15.90
C ASP A 121 -2.03 23.64 16.76
N HIS A 122 -2.27 23.54 18.07
CA HIS A 122 -1.46 22.74 18.99
C HIS A 122 -2.09 21.35 19.23
N PHE A 123 -1.34 20.30 18.86
CA PHE A 123 -1.73 18.89 19.04
C PHE A 123 -0.57 18.08 19.63
N GLU A 124 -0.91 17.16 20.54
CA GLU A 124 0.01 16.22 21.20
C GLU A 124 -0.39 14.76 20.92
N GLU A 125 0.56 13.84 20.93
CA GLU A 125 0.28 12.39 20.79
C GLU A 125 -0.03 11.75 22.15
N PHE A 126 -0.90 10.73 22.18
CA PHE A 126 -1.30 10.02 23.41
C PHE A 126 -1.62 8.51 23.24
#